data_AF-A0A960YAC9-F1
#
_entry.id   AF-A0A960YAC9-F1
#
_cell.length_a   1.000
_cell.length_b   1.000
_cell.length_c   1.000
_cell.angle_alpha   90.00
_cell.angle_beta   90.00
_cell.angle_gamma   90.00
#
_symmetry.space_group_name_H-M   'P 1'
#
loop_
_entity.id
_entity.type
_entity.pdbx_description
1 polymer ?
#
loop_
_entity_poly.entity_id
_entity_poly.type
_entity_poly.pdbx_seq_one_letter_code
_entity_poly.pdbx_strand_id
1 'polypeptide(L)' 'VDMRLGASSEDGSRFALHNRMHRPDGVLCAEVISQAAWFSVVERKIVPPPDGLKSAMDALVRTEDFRILPTGRGGSPEE' A
#
# COMPACT_ATOMS: atom_id res chain seq x y z
N VAL A 1 -13.20 10.14 -1.85
CA VAL A 1 -12.32 9.24 -1.08
C VAL A 1 -10.93 9.84 -1.15
N ASP A 2 -10.26 9.97 0.00
CA ASP A 2 -8.86 10.38 0.10
C ASP A 2 -8.00 9.13 0.26
N MET A 3 -6.87 9.06 -0.46
CA MET A 3 -5.98 7.90 -0.45
C MET A 3 -4.57 8.35 -0.08
N ARG A 4 -3.99 7.70 0.92
CA ARG A 4 -2.63 7.96 1.39
C ARG A 4 -1.83 6.68 1.49
N LEU A 5 -0.52 6.80 1.36
CA LEU A 5 0.42 5.70 1.49
C LEU A 5 0.89 5.60 2.95
N GLY A 6 0.52 4.53 3.64
CA GLY A 6 0.91 4.27 5.03
C GLY A 6 2.18 3.43 5.17
N ALA A 7 2.51 2.63 4.17
CA ALA A 7 3.77 1.91 4.13
C ALA A 7 4.11 1.51 2.71
N SER A 8 5.40 1.34 2.41
CA SER A 8 5.83 0.72 1.14
C SER A 8 7.21 0.08 1.28
N SER A 9 7.47 -1.03 0.59
CA SER A 9 8.83 -1.52 0.41
C SER A 9 9.59 -0.67 -0.60
N GLU A 10 10.92 -0.65 -0.54
CA GLU A 10 11.74 0.17 -1.46
C GLU A 10 11.48 -0.16 -2.95
N ASP A 11 11.25 -1.44 -3.24
CA ASP A 11 10.92 -1.93 -4.58
C ASP A 11 9.45 -1.74 -4.98
N GLY A 12 8.61 -1.20 -4.08
CA GLY A 12 7.17 -1.00 -4.30
C GLY A 12 6.34 -2.29 -4.32
N SER A 13 6.94 -3.46 -4.09
CA SER A 13 6.26 -4.76 -4.15
C SER A 13 5.26 -4.97 -3.02
N ARG A 14 5.40 -4.26 -1.89
CA ARG A 14 4.49 -4.27 -0.75
C ARG A 14 4.11 -2.85 -0.38
N PHE A 15 2.88 -2.68 0.08
CA PHE A 15 2.38 -1.38 0.51
C PHE A 15 1.20 -1.50 1.47
N ALA A 16 0.99 -0.43 2.24
CA ALA A 16 -0.24 -0.20 2.98
C ALA A 16 -0.92 1.07 2.47
N LEU A 17 -2.18 0.98 2.06
CA LEU A 17 -2.99 2.13 1.62
C LEU A 17 -4.00 2.48 2.69
N HIS A 18 -4.09 3.77 3.01
CA HIS A 18 -5.06 4.32 3.95
C HIS A 18 -6.13 5.08 3.18
N ASN A 19 -7.32 4.49 3.09
CA ASN A 19 -8.45 5.06 2.36
C ASN A 19 -9.43 5.68 3.34
N ARG A 20 -9.61 7.01 3.26
CA ARG A 20 -10.55 7.77 4.09
C ARG A 20 -11.76 8.19 3.26
N MET A 21 -12.92 7.66 3.61
CA MET A 21 -14.17 7.89 2.91
C MET A 21 -15.02 8.89 3.68
N HIS A 22 -15.50 9.91 2.98
CA HIS A 22 -16.31 10.97 3.56
C HIS A 22 -17.68 10.94 2.89
N ARG A 23 -18.73 11.23 3.66
CA ARG A 23 -20.08 11.47 3.15
C ARG A 23 -20.10 12.77 2.33
N PRO A 24 -21.18 13.04 1.57
CA PRO A 24 -21.34 14.31 0.85
C PRO A 24 -21.29 15.56 1.75
N ASP A 25 -21.63 15.43 3.02
CA ASP A 25 -21.53 16.49 4.04
C ASP A 25 -20.09 16.71 4.56
N GLY A 26 -19.11 15.97 4.06
CA GLY A 26 -17.70 16.05 4.46
C GLY A 26 -17.34 15.24 5.71
N VAL A 27 -18.31 14.61 6.39
CA VAL A 27 -18.05 13.82 7.59
C VAL A 27 -17.38 12.49 7.22
N LEU A 28 -16.25 12.18 7.87
CA LEU A 28 -15.58 10.89 7.73
C LEU A 28 -16.53 9.77 8.17
N CYS A 29 -16.79 8.81 7.28
CA CYS A 29 -17.70 7.71 7.56
C CYS A 29 -17.02 6.33 7.60
N ALA A 30 -15.88 6.18 6.94
CA ALA A 30 -15.12 4.96 6.99
C ALA A 30 -13.63 5.23 6.75
N GLU A 31 -12.81 4.41 7.37
CA GLU A 31 -11.38 4.37 7.18
C GLU A 31 -10.96 2.92 6.97
N VAL A 32 -10.22 2.65 5.89
CA VAL A 32 -9.79 1.31 5.51
C VAL A 32 -8.29 1.31 5.29
N ILE A 33 -7.57 0.55 6.11
CA ILE A 33 -6.16 0.26 5.92
C ILE A 33 -6.03 -1.08 5.20
N SER A 34 -5.52 -1.05 3.98
CA SER A 34 -5.28 -2.25 3.19
C SER A 34 -3.79 -2.57 3.17
N GLN A 35 -3.39 -3.74 3.67
CA GLN A 35 -2.05 -4.28 3.49
C GLN A 35 -2.05 -5.14 2.22
N ALA A 36 -1.19 -4.83 1.26
CA ALA A 36 -1.22 -5.43 -0.06
C ALA A 36 0.19 -5.62 -0.64
N ALA A 37 0.25 -6.42 -1.69
CA ALA A 37 1.46 -6.65 -2.47
C ALA A 37 1.15 -6.70 -3.97
N TRP A 38 2.09 -6.24 -4.79
CA TRP A 38 2.05 -6.48 -6.22
C TRP A 38 2.38 -7.94 -6.52
N PHE A 39 1.50 -8.61 -7.25
CA PHE A 39 1.62 -10.02 -7.56
C PHE A 39 1.61 -10.23 -9.07
N SER A 40 2.70 -10.76 -9.61
CA SER A 40 2.76 -11.16 -11.02
C SER A 40 1.92 -12.42 -11.19
N VAL A 41 0.85 -12.33 -11.99
CA VAL A 41 0.00 -13.50 -12.32
C VAL A 41 0.70 -14.48 -13.27
N VAL A 42 1.71 -14.03 -14.01
CA VAL A 42 2.54 -14.86 -14.89
C VAL A 42 3.53 -15.67 -14.07
N GLU A 43 4.26 -15.01 -13.16
CA GLU A 43 5.30 -15.66 -12.35
C GLU A 43 4.77 -16.25 -11.04
N ARG A 44 3.50 -15.98 -10.71
CA ARG A 44 2.80 -16.43 -9.50
C ARG A 44 3.57 -16.12 -8.21
N LYS A 45 4.17 -14.93 -8.15
CA LYS A 45 4.95 -14.47 -7.00
C LYS A 45 4.85 -12.95 -6.84
N ILE A 46 5.21 -12.49 -5.65
CA ILE A 46 5.40 -11.06 -5.38
C ILE A 46 6.68 -10.61 -6.09
N VAL A 47 6.56 -9.57 -6.90
CA VAL A 47 7.65 -8.94 -7.66
C VAL A 47 7.50 -7.42 -7.59
N PRO A 48 8.53 -6.64 -7.97
CA PRO A 48 8.35 -5.21 -8.18
C PRO A 48 7.24 -4.93 -9.21
N PRO A 49 6.40 -3.89 -9.00
CA PRO A 49 5.39 -3.50 -9.97
C PRO A 49 6.01 -2.86 -11.22
N PRO A 50 5.25 -2.72 -12.32
CA PRO A 50 5.66 -1.88 -13.44
C PRO A 50 6.01 -0.45 -12.99
N ASP A 51 7.02 0.16 -13.60
CA ASP A 51 7.58 1.46 -13.18
C ASP A 51 6.53 2.57 -13.09
N GLY A 52 5.55 2.58 -13.99
CA GLY A 52 4.45 3.55 -13.96
C GLY A 52 3.59 3.43 -12.70
N LEU A 53 3.32 2.20 -12.25
CA LEU A 53 2.58 1.97 -11.01
C LEU A 53 3.44 2.32 -9.79
N LYS A 54 4.73 1.94 -9.78
CA LYS A 54 5.66 2.34 -8.71
C LYS A 54 5.67 3.86 -8.55
N SER A 55 5.83 4.58 -9.67
CA SER A 55 5.88 6.04 -9.70
C SER A 55 4.57 6.67 -9.19
N ALA A 56 3.43 6.11 -9.56
CA ALA A 56 2.12 6.57 -9.07
C ALA A 56 1.97 6.36 -7.55
N MET A 57 2.42 5.22 -7.03
CA MET A 57 2.40 4.94 -5.58
C MET A 57 3.34 5.89 -4.83
N ASP A 58 4.54 6.15 -5.36
CA ASP A 58 5.52 7.06 -4.77
C ASP A 58 5.04 8.53 -4.73
N ALA A 59 4.14 8.90 -5.64
CA ALA A 59 3.53 10.22 -5.71
C ALA A 59 2.37 10.43 -4.72
N LEU A 60 1.87 9.38 -4.06
CA LEU A 60 0.82 9.50 -3.06
C LEU A 60 1.32 10.25 -1.83
N VAL A 61 0.42 11.04 -1.22
CA VAL A 61 0.66 11.64 0.08
C VAL A 61 0.90 10.52 1.10
N ARG A 62 2.00 10.60 1.84
CA ARG A 62 2.34 9.65 2.90
C ARG A 62 1.55 9.99 4.17
N THR A 63 1.18 8.97 4.94
CA THR A 63 0.69 9.20 6.30
C THR A 63 1.82 9.67 7.20
N GLU A 64 1.47 10.27 8.34
CA GLU A 64 2.44 10.78 9.31
C GLU A 64 3.30 9.65 9.92
N ASP A 65 2.72 8.46 10.05
CA ASP A 65 3.34 7.25 10.57
C ASP A 65 3.90 6.33 9.47
N PHE A 66 4.18 6.88 8.28
CA PHE A 66 4.66 6.11 7.15
C PHE A 66 5.93 5.30 7.49
N ARG A 67 5.95 4.03 7.09
CA ARG A 67 7.10 3.13 7.31
C ARG A 67 7.52 2.38 6.05
N ILE A 68 8.82 2.11 5.96
CA ILE A 68 9.37 1.23 4.93
C ILE A 68 9.14 -0.24 5.33
N LEU A 69 8.64 -1.05 4.40
CA LEU A 69 8.42 -2.48 4.60
C LEU A 69 9.62 -3.30 4.12
N PRO A 70 9.92 -4.45 4.76
CA PRO A 70 10.96 -5.35 4.29
C PRO A 70 10.64 -5.96 2.92
N THR A 71 11.65 -6.06 2.07
CA THR A 71 11.62 -6.79 0.79
C THR A 71 12.00 -8.25 1.03
N GLY A 72 11.04 -9.18 1.00
CA GLY A 72 11.33 -10.62 1.16
C GLY A 72 10.10 -11.43 1.57
N ARG A 73 10.19 -12.77 1.65
CA ARG A 73 9.15 -13.57 2.32
C ARG A 73 9.10 -13.14 3.78
N GLY A 74 8.21 -12.21 4.11
CA GLY A 74 7.70 -12.09 5.47
C GLY A 74 6.97 -13.39 5.76
N GLY A 75 7.66 -14.32 6.42
CA GLY A 75 6.96 -15.33 7.19
C GLY A 75 6.09 -14.58 8.19
N SER A 76 4.80 -14.91 8.24
CA SER A 76 4.04 -14.65 9.45
C SER A 76 4.86 -15.17 10.63
N PRO A 77 4.87 -14.50 11.79
CA PRO A 77 5.21 -15.20 13.02
C PRO A 77 4.31 -16.43 13.05
N GLU A 78 4.90 -17.62 13.10
CA GLU A 78 4.15 -18.84 13.44
C GLU A 78 3.41 -18.56 14.75
N GLU A 79 2.08 -18.65 14.71
CA GLU A 79 1.25 -18.90 15.90
C GLU A 79 1.16 -20.41 16.13
#